data_AF-A0A7S0VI60-F1
#
_entry.id   AF-A0A7S0VI60-F1
#
_cell.length_a   1.000
_cell.length_b   1.000
_cell.length_c   1.000
_cell.angle_alpha   90.00
_cell.angle_beta   90.00
_cell.angle_gamma   90.00
#
_symmetry.space_group_name_H-M   'P 1'
#
loop_
_entity.id
_entity.type
_entity.pdbx_description
1 polymer ?
#
loop_
_entity_poly.entity_id
_entity_poly.type
_entity_poly.pdbx_seq_one_letter_code
_entity_poly.pdbx_strand_id
1 'polypeptide(L)'
;KGYGRALTDEEKIMAYSQNFSEDLKGQWRVLRRSIRNKLEDEMLDFNELLVWLKKFLRPGPTIADFYKALKQHRQGSQSVADYIKEFSALVMPRPELPTSAIIYFFIAGLKAEIFE
;
A
#
# COMPACT_ATOMS: atom_id res chain seq x y z
N LYS A 1 -4.45 -17.53 -36.85
CA LYS A 1 -4.91 -18.60 -35.93
C LYS A 1 -3.94 -18.63 -34.73
N GLY A 2 -4.28 -18.35 -33.48
CA GLY A 2 -5.39 -17.65 -32.84
C GLY A 2 -4.80 -17.12 -31.53
N TYR A 3 -4.88 -15.81 -31.29
CA TYR A 3 -4.44 -15.23 -30.03
C TYR A 3 -5.44 -15.66 -28.95
N GLY A 4 -4.93 -16.11 -27.80
CA GLY A 4 -5.66 -16.85 -26.77
C GLY A 4 -7.02 -16.25 -26.43
N ARG A 5 -7.99 -17.13 -26.19
CA ARG A 5 -9.32 -16.79 -25.67
C ARG A 5 -9.17 -15.89 -24.43
N ALA A 6 -10.01 -14.86 -24.33
CA ALA A 6 -10.10 -14.05 -23.13
C ALA A 6 -10.41 -14.93 -21.91
N LEU A 7 -9.61 -14.80 -20.85
CA LEU A 7 -9.83 -15.55 -19.61
C LEU A 7 -11.22 -15.24 -19.06
N THR A 8 -11.91 -16.29 -18.65
CA THR A 8 -13.12 -16.19 -17.83
C THR A 8 -12.79 -15.60 -16.46
N ASP A 9 -13.79 -15.06 -15.77
CA ASP A 9 -13.55 -14.49 -14.44
C ASP A 9 -13.13 -15.56 -13.42
N GLU A 10 -13.62 -16.79 -13.56
CA GLU A 10 -13.14 -17.94 -12.77
C GLU A 10 -11.64 -18.20 -12.97
N GLU A 11 -11.16 -18.19 -14.21
CA GLU A 11 -9.73 -18.37 -14.51
C GLU A 11 -8.89 -17.23 -13.95
N LYS A 12 -9.36 -15.98 -14.04
CA LYS A 12 -8.68 -14.81 -13.46
C LYS A 12 -8.60 -14.91 -11.94
N ILE A 13 -9.71 -15.26 -11.28
CA ILE A 13 -9.79 -15.41 -9.82
C ILE A 13 -8.86 -16.52 -9.34
N MET A 14 -8.85 -17.66 -10.03
CA MET A 14 -7.96 -18.77 -9.69
C MET A 14 -6.49 -18.36 -9.81
N ALA A 15 -6.10 -17.72 -10.92
CA ALA A 15 -4.73 -17.22 -11.11
C ALA A 15 -4.33 -16.16 -10.05
N TYR A 16 -5.21 -15.23 -9.71
CA TYR A 16 -4.96 -14.22 -8.68
C TYR A 16 -4.81 -14.84 -7.29
N SER A 17 -5.68 -15.80 -6.94
CA SER A 17 -5.72 -16.41 -5.61
C SER A 17 -4.48 -17.24 -5.26
N GLN A 18 -3.74 -17.72 -6.27
CA GLN A 18 -2.46 -18.40 -6.07
C GLN A 18 -1.40 -17.49 -5.46
N ASN A 19 -1.51 -16.18 -5.70
CA ASN A 19 -0.56 -15.17 -5.24
C ASN A 19 -0.96 -14.50 -3.92
N PHE A 20 -2.02 -14.98 -3.26
CA PHE A 20 -2.43 -14.44 -1.96
C PHE A 20 -1.38 -14.73 -0.88
N SER A 21 -1.23 -13.80 0.07
CA SER A 21 -0.50 -14.06 1.31
C SER A 21 -1.19 -15.17 2.12
N GLU A 22 -0.49 -15.82 3.05
CA GLU A 22 -1.07 -16.92 3.84
C GLU A 22 -2.31 -16.50 4.64
N ASP A 23 -2.31 -15.29 5.19
CA ASP A 23 -3.47 -14.72 5.88
C ASP A 23 -4.68 -14.60 4.94
N LEU A 24 -4.45 -14.08 3.74
CA LEU A 24 -5.48 -13.88 2.73
C LEU A 24 -5.96 -15.21 2.14
N LYS A 25 -5.09 -16.21 1.99
CA LYS A 25 -5.47 -17.59 1.63
C LYS A 25 -6.39 -18.22 2.67
N GLY A 26 -6.19 -17.92 3.95
CA GLY A 26 -7.07 -18.37 5.03
C GLY A 26 -8.48 -17.81 4.87
N GLN A 27 -8.59 -16.49 4.70
CA GLN A 27 -9.87 -15.80 4.48
C GLN A 27 -10.56 -16.26 3.18
N TRP A 28 -9.78 -16.45 2.12
CA TRP A 28 -10.27 -16.97 0.85
C TRP A 28 -10.87 -18.39 0.98
N ARG A 29 -10.25 -19.27 1.76
CA ARG A 29 -10.77 -20.61 2.04
C ARG A 29 -12.10 -20.58 2.81
N VAL A 30 -12.26 -19.63 3.75
CA VAL A 30 -13.51 -19.44 4.49
C VAL A 30 -14.62 -18.99 3.54
N LEU A 31 -14.37 -17.97 2.72
CA LEU A 31 -15.32 -17.46 1.74
C LEU A 31 -15.80 -18.57 0.79
N ARG A 32 -14.87 -19.32 0.18
CA ARG A 32 -15.20 -20.44 -0.72
C ARG A 32 -16.03 -21.52 -0.03
N ARG A 33 -15.81 -21.76 1.26
CA ARG A 33 -16.59 -22.71 2.05
C ARG A 33 -18.02 -22.19 2.28
N SER A 34 -18.19 -20.90 2.57
CA SER A 34 -19.50 -20.26 2.72
C SER A 34 -20.32 -20.31 1.45
N ILE A 35 -19.73 -19.96 0.30
CA ILE A 35 -20.37 -20.04 -1.03
C ILE A 35 -20.79 -21.48 -1.33
N ARG A 36 -19.89 -22.46 -1.14
CA ARG A 36 -20.21 -23.89 -1.35
C ARG A 36 -21.36 -24.37 -0.48
N ASN A 37 -21.46 -23.85 0.74
CA ASN A 37 -22.50 -24.19 1.69
C ASN A 37 -23.80 -23.38 1.48
N LYS A 38 -23.89 -22.57 0.41
CA LYS A 38 -25.04 -21.69 0.08
C LYS A 38 -25.37 -20.71 1.20
N LEU A 39 -24.35 -20.28 1.94
CA LEU A 39 -24.46 -19.22 2.95
C LEU A 39 -24.22 -17.83 2.34
N GLU A 40 -23.71 -17.78 1.11
CA GLU A 40 -23.53 -16.58 0.28
C GLU A 40 -24.01 -16.89 -1.14
N ASP A 41 -24.55 -15.88 -1.84
CA ASP A 41 -25.47 -16.08 -2.98
C ASP A 41 -24.81 -16.57 -4.28
N GLU A 42 -23.54 -16.29 -4.55
CA GLU A 42 -22.78 -16.98 -5.62
C GLU A 42 -21.29 -16.63 -5.58
N MET A 43 -20.48 -17.30 -6.42
CA MET A 43 -19.05 -17.03 -6.49
C MET A 43 -18.82 -15.62 -7.05
N LEU A 44 -18.03 -14.81 -6.33
CA LEU A 44 -17.69 -13.44 -6.72
C LEU A 44 -17.21 -13.41 -8.18
N ASP A 45 -17.74 -12.51 -9.00
CA ASP A 45 -17.07 -12.15 -10.24
C ASP A 45 -15.73 -11.46 -9.95
N PHE A 46 -14.94 -11.17 -10.98
CA PHE A 46 -13.60 -10.60 -10.75
C PHE A 46 -13.65 -9.21 -10.08
N ASN A 47 -14.67 -8.40 -10.36
CA ASN A 47 -14.82 -7.09 -9.72
C ASN A 47 -15.24 -7.22 -8.26
N GLU A 48 -16.13 -8.16 -7.97
CA GLU A 48 -16.56 -8.49 -6.61
C GLU A 48 -15.40 -9.04 -5.77
N LEU A 49 -14.48 -9.82 -6.37
CA LEU A 49 -13.23 -10.21 -5.72
C LEU A 49 -12.39 -8.98 -5.34
N LEU A 50 -12.24 -8.00 -6.23
CA LEU A 50 -11.48 -6.78 -5.94
C LEU A 50 -12.13 -5.98 -4.79
N VAL A 51 -13.46 -5.90 -4.74
CA VAL A 51 -14.19 -5.27 -3.62
C VAL A 51 -13.99 -6.03 -2.32
N TRP A 52 -14.03 -7.36 -2.35
CA TRP A 52 -13.74 -8.20 -1.19
C TRP A 52 -12.29 -8.01 -0.69
N LEU A 53 -11.31 -7.97 -1.60
CA LEU A 53 -9.90 -7.75 -1.27
C LEU A 53 -9.68 -6.40 -0.58
N LYS A 54 -10.44 -5.36 -0.93
CA LYS A 54 -10.37 -4.05 -0.26
C LYS A 54 -10.66 -4.12 1.24
N LYS A 55 -11.42 -5.13 1.72
CA LYS A 55 -11.67 -5.35 3.15
C LYS A 55 -10.41 -5.75 3.93
N PHE A 56 -9.42 -6.32 3.24
CA PHE A 56 -8.17 -6.81 3.83
C PHE A 56 -6.98 -5.91 3.51
N LEU A 57 -7.17 -4.90 2.66
CA LEU A 57 -6.19 -3.84 2.52
C LEU A 57 -6.10 -3.13 3.87
N ARG A 58 -4.95 -3.24 4.53
CA ARG A 58 -4.65 -2.36 5.64
C ARG A 58 -4.83 -0.93 5.14
N PRO A 59 -5.49 -0.03 5.90
CA PRO A 59 -5.45 1.37 5.54
C PRO A 59 -3.98 1.75 5.33
N GLY A 60 -3.69 2.34 4.17
CA GLY A 60 -2.38 2.92 3.94
C GLY A 60 -2.06 3.90 5.07
N PRO A 61 -0.79 4.23 5.29
CA PRO A 61 -0.45 5.12 6.38
C PRO A 61 -1.24 6.44 6.25
N THR A 62 -1.76 6.91 7.38
CA THR A 62 -2.58 8.11 7.46
C THR A 62 -1.72 9.37 7.33
N ILE A 63 -2.34 10.53 7.12
CA ILE A 63 -1.64 11.83 7.18
C ILE A 63 -0.87 11.98 8.51
N ALA A 64 -1.44 11.50 9.63
CA ALA A 64 -0.77 11.52 10.92
C ALA A 64 0.48 10.61 10.96
N ASP A 65 0.44 9.46 10.31
CA ASP A 65 1.59 8.56 10.19
C ASP A 65 2.73 9.22 9.39
N PHE A 66 2.42 10.03 8.38
CA PHE A 66 3.45 10.81 7.67
C PHE A 66 4.04 11.90 8.52
N TYR A 67 3.22 12.68 9.23
CA TYR A 67 3.76 13.68 10.13
C TYR A 67 4.65 13.07 11.20
N LYS A 68 4.29 11.87 11.70
CA LYS A 68 5.14 11.12 12.62
C LYS A 68 6.46 10.72 11.96
N ALA A 69 6.43 10.16 10.75
CA ALA A 69 7.64 9.77 10.01
C ALA A 69 8.55 10.97 9.71
N LEU A 70 7.99 12.08 9.23
CA LEU A 70 8.71 13.33 8.95
C LEU A 70 9.35 13.92 10.22
N LYS A 71 8.63 13.91 11.34
CA LYS A 71 9.16 14.39 12.64
C LYS A 71 10.32 13.53 13.15
N GLN A 72 10.30 12.23 12.86
CA GLN A 72 11.31 11.27 13.31
C GLN A 72 12.53 11.23 12.39
N HIS A 73 12.40 11.69 11.15
CA HIS A 73 13.49 11.68 10.19
C HIS A 73 14.49 12.81 10.47
N ARG A 74 15.72 12.43 10.81
CA ARG A 74 16.83 13.33 11.15
C ARG A 74 18.06 12.95 10.34
N GLN A 75 18.88 13.94 9.98
CA GLN A 75 20.14 13.70 9.28
C GLN A 75 21.05 12.75 10.08
N GLY A 76 21.15 12.92 11.41
CA GLY A 76 21.99 12.01 12.22
C GLY A 76 23.45 12.06 11.75
N SER A 77 24.13 10.92 11.60
CA SER A 77 25.51 10.88 11.08
C SER A 77 25.61 10.90 9.55
N GLN A 78 24.48 10.91 8.83
CA GLN A 78 24.48 10.76 7.37
C GLN A 78 24.90 12.04 6.63
N SER A 79 25.33 11.89 5.37
CA SER A 79 25.65 13.02 4.51
C SER A 79 24.40 13.84 4.17
N VAL A 80 24.55 15.12 3.83
CA VAL A 80 23.40 15.95 3.42
C VAL A 80 22.71 15.38 2.18
N ALA A 81 23.48 14.81 1.24
CA ALA A 81 22.95 14.20 0.02
C ALA A 81 22.09 12.97 0.32
N ASP A 82 22.55 12.09 1.22
CA ASP A 82 21.79 10.89 1.61
C ASP A 82 20.50 11.28 2.33
N TYR A 83 20.58 12.27 3.23
CA TYR A 83 19.42 12.82 3.92
C TYR A 83 18.37 13.38 2.93
N ILE A 84 18.79 14.18 1.95
CA ILE A 84 17.89 14.72 0.92
C ILE A 84 17.21 13.59 0.14
N LYS A 85 17.97 12.56 -0.22
CA LYS A 85 17.46 11.40 -0.98
C LYS A 85 16.41 10.63 -0.18
N GLU A 86 16.70 10.32 1.09
CA GLU A 86 15.77 9.59 1.96
C GLU A 86 14.53 10.42 2.28
N PHE A 87 14.69 11.71 2.59
CA PHE A 87 13.57 12.61 2.82
C PHE A 87 12.67 12.74 1.60
N SER A 88 13.25 12.87 0.40
CA SER A 88 12.50 12.95 -0.86
C SER A 88 11.66 11.68 -1.12
N ALA A 89 12.17 10.51 -0.75
CA ALA A 89 11.44 9.25 -0.84
C ALA A 89 10.27 9.15 0.16
N LEU A 90 10.34 9.84 1.31
CA LEU A 90 9.24 9.92 2.27
C LEU A 90 8.08 10.80 1.78
N VAL A 91 8.37 11.84 0.97
CA VAL A 91 7.38 12.81 0.49
C VAL A 91 6.83 12.52 -0.91
N MET A 92 7.59 11.87 -1.81
CA MET A 92 7.07 11.38 -3.09
C MET A 92 6.51 9.96 -2.90
N PRO A 93 5.18 9.77 -2.82
CA PRO A 93 4.20 10.24 -3.82
C PRO A 93 2.96 10.93 -3.20
N ARG A 94 3.13 11.99 -2.40
CA ARG A 94 2.04 12.53 -1.57
C ARG A 94 1.63 13.95 -1.94
N PRO A 95 0.66 14.14 -2.86
CA PRO A 95 0.14 15.47 -3.17
C PRO A 95 -0.65 16.10 -2.01
N GLU A 96 -1.02 15.34 -0.98
CA GLU A 96 -1.82 15.82 0.15
C GLU A 96 -1.02 16.59 1.21
N LEU A 97 0.32 16.56 1.15
CA LEU A 97 1.18 17.25 2.12
C LEU A 97 1.46 18.70 1.68
N PRO A 98 1.17 19.71 2.52
CA PRO A 98 1.50 21.10 2.21
C PRO A 98 3.01 21.29 2.03
N THR A 99 3.42 22.00 0.99
CA THR A 99 4.83 22.34 0.73
C THR A 99 5.51 23.00 1.93
N SER A 100 4.79 23.87 2.65
CA SER A 100 5.29 24.53 3.86
C SER A 100 5.62 23.54 4.98
N ALA A 101 4.81 22.51 5.17
CA ALA A 101 5.06 21.47 6.15
C ALA A 101 6.27 20.62 5.75
N ILE A 102 6.38 20.27 4.47
CA ILE A 102 7.53 19.53 3.92
C ILE A 102 8.83 20.31 4.20
N ILE A 103 8.86 21.60 3.88
CA ILE A 103 10.03 22.47 4.13
C ILE A 103 10.35 22.55 5.62
N TYR A 104 9.34 22.73 6.48
CA TYR A 104 9.53 22.80 7.93
C TYR A 104 10.22 21.54 8.47
N PHE A 105 9.73 20.35 8.11
CA PHE A 105 10.30 19.09 8.59
C PHE A 105 11.68 18.79 8.00
N PHE A 106 11.92 19.19 6.75
CA PHE A 106 13.23 19.09 6.12
C PHE A 106 14.27 19.92 6.89
N ILE A 107 13.99 21.21 7.12
CA ILE A 107 14.90 22.10 7.85
C ILE A 107 15.09 21.61 9.29
N ALA A 108 14.00 21.24 9.97
CA ALA A 108 14.06 20.74 11.35
C ALA A 108 14.81 19.40 11.50
N GLY A 109 15.02 18.66 10.41
CA GLY A 109 15.76 17.40 10.40
C GLY A 109 17.24 17.53 10.07
N LEU A 110 17.68 18.66 9.52
CA LEU A 110 19.09 18.95 9.26
C LEU A 110 19.88 19.22 10.55
N LYS A 111 21.19 18.98 10.52
CA LYS A 111 22.08 19.36 11.62
C LYS A 111 22.16 20.89 11.76
N ALA A 112 22.28 21.36 13.00
CA ALA A 112 22.47 22.78 13.31
C ALA A 112 23.74 23.34 12.64
N GLU A 113 24.82 22.55 12.58
CA GLU A 113 26.12 22.88 11.97
C GLU A 113 26.04 23.26 10.48
N ILE A 114 24.93 22.99 9.79
CA ILE A 114 24.73 23.40 8.38
C ILE A 114 24.30 24.86 8.28
N PHE A 115 23.75 25.41 9.36
CA PHE A 115 23.21 26.76 9.42
C PHE A 115 24.17 27.77 10.08
N GLU A 116 25.31 27.30 10.61
CA GLU A 116 26.40 28.11 11.15
C GLU A 116 27.48 28.37 10.08
#